data_AF-A0A1Y0VQQ0-F1
#
_entry.id   AF-A0A1Y0VQQ0-F1
#
_cell.length_a   1.000
_cell.length_b   1.000
_cell.length_c   1.000
_cell.angle_alpha   90.00
_cell.angle_beta   90.00
_cell.angle_gamma   90.00
#
_symmetry.space_group_name_H-M   'P 1'
#
loop_
_entity.id
_entity.type
_entity.pdbx_description
1 polymer ?
#
loop_
_entity_poly.entity_id
_entity_poly.type
_entity_poly.pdbx_seq_one_letter_code
_entity_poly.pdbx_strand_id
1 'polypeptide(L)'
;MNLTTLKDDQHVFPPYQGAPLMKTSFANKHPQVVKALNRLAGKISESEMQEMNYEVNVQKKLADVVAHQYLVKKGLLKGDGK
;
A
#
# COMPACT_ATOMS: atom_id res chain seq x y z
N MET A 1 2.06 -18.74 -15.58
CA MET A 1 3.45 -18.23 -15.47
C MET A 1 3.98 -18.66 -14.12
N ASN A 2 5.06 -19.45 -14.07
CA ASN A 2 5.72 -19.87 -12.83
C ASN A 2 6.99 -19.03 -12.62
N LEU A 3 6.83 -17.82 -12.07
CA LEU A 3 7.96 -16.99 -11.65
C LEU A 3 8.01 -17.01 -10.13
N THR A 4 9.23 -17.08 -9.57
CA THR A 4 9.47 -16.99 -8.13
C THR A 4 10.38 -15.80 -7.86
N THR A 5 10.05 -15.01 -6.83
CA THR A 5 10.85 -13.87 -6.40
C THR A 5 12.06 -14.38 -5.62
N LEU A 6 13.27 -13.99 -6.02
CA LEU A 6 14.48 -14.28 -5.26
C LEU A 6 14.64 -13.25 -4.15
N LYS A 7 15.02 -13.71 -2.96
CA LYS A 7 15.34 -12.82 -1.84
C LYS A 7 16.68 -12.13 -2.12
N ASP A 8 16.71 -10.81 -2.01
CA ASP A 8 17.97 -10.04 -2.01
C ASP A 8 18.60 -10.10 -0.62
N ASP A 9 19.26 -11.21 -0.31
CA ASP A 9 19.94 -11.47 0.96
C ASP A 9 21.16 -10.59 1.19
N GLN A 10 21.79 -10.12 0.12
CA GLN A 10 22.94 -9.21 0.15
C GLN A 10 22.55 -7.73 0.20
N HIS A 11 21.25 -7.40 0.19
CA HIS A 11 20.74 -6.03 0.23
C HIS A 11 21.36 -5.14 -0.87
N VAL A 12 21.58 -5.71 -2.06
CA VAL A 12 22.16 -5.03 -3.22
C VAL A 12 21.22 -3.93 -3.71
N PHE A 13 19.91 -4.11 -3.53
CA PHE A 13 18.91 -3.10 -3.85
C PHE A 13 18.59 -2.24 -2.62
N PRO A 14 18.52 -0.90 -2.78
CA PRO A 14 18.04 -0.04 -1.71
C PRO A 14 16.59 -0.39 -1.36
N PRO A 15 16.17 -0.22 -0.08
CA PRO A 15 14.83 -0.58 0.36
C PRO A 15 13.78 0.20 -0.45
N TYR A 16 12.96 -0.53 -1.21
CA TYR A 16 11.88 0.03 -2.02
C TYR A 16 10.61 0.20 -1.17
N GLN A 17 10.69 1.09 -0.18
CA GLN A 17 9.57 1.35 0.73
C GLN A 17 8.75 2.53 0.22
N GLY A 18 7.48 2.25 -0.11
CA GLY A 18 6.52 3.31 -0.42
C GLY A 18 6.26 4.18 0.82
N ALA A 19 6.38 5.49 0.66
CA ALA A 19 6.10 6.46 1.72
C ALA A 19 5.25 7.62 1.20
N PRO A 20 4.22 8.07 1.95
CA PRO A 20 3.45 9.25 1.59
C PRO A 20 4.30 10.52 1.76
N LEU A 21 4.38 11.34 0.71
CA LEU A 21 5.09 12.62 0.73
C LEU A 21 4.11 13.79 0.63
N MET A 22 4.31 14.82 1.45
CA MET A 22 3.48 16.03 1.47
C MET A 22 4.26 17.24 1.98
N LYS A 23 3.78 18.45 1.66
CA LYS A 23 4.37 19.71 2.14
C LYS A 23 4.23 19.82 3.66
N THR A 24 5.26 20.29 4.35
CA THR A 24 5.23 20.55 5.80
C THR A 24 4.09 21.48 6.21
N SER A 25 3.85 22.53 5.42
CA SER A 25 2.74 23.46 5.67
C SER A 25 1.36 22.79 5.58
N PHE A 26 1.20 21.78 4.73
CA PHE A 26 -0.03 21.00 4.64
C PHE A 26 -0.15 20.03 5.82
N ALA A 27 0.92 19.30 6.14
CA ALA A 27 0.95 18.38 7.28
C ALA A 27 0.58 19.07 8.60
N ASN A 28 1.14 20.27 8.84
CA ASN A 28 0.87 21.05 10.04
C ASN A 28 -0.58 21.56 10.11
N LYS A 29 -1.18 21.89 8.95
CA LYS A 29 -2.59 22.32 8.87
C LYS A 29 -3.58 21.16 8.94
N HIS A 30 -3.14 19.95 8.59
CA HIS A 30 -3.98 18.76 8.48
C HIS A 30 -3.39 17.57 9.26
N PRO A 31 -3.19 17.67 10.58
CA PRO A 31 -2.63 16.59 11.38
C PRO A 31 -3.48 15.31 11.34
N GLN A 32 -4.79 15.42 11.07
CA GLN A 32 -5.68 14.29 10.88
C GLN A 32 -5.33 13.43 9.65
N VAL A 33 -4.83 14.05 8.57
CA VAL A 33 -4.41 13.34 7.35
C VAL A 33 -3.14 12.56 7.64
N VAL A 34 -2.17 13.19 8.32
CA VAL A 34 -0.94 12.53 8.78
C VAL A 34 -1.27 11.33 9.66
N LYS A 35 -2.14 11.52 10.65
CA LYS A 35 -2.59 10.44 11.54
C LYS A 35 -3.27 9.30 10.77
N ALA A 36 -4.10 9.61 9.79
CA ALA A 36 -4.78 8.60 8.97
C ALA A 36 -3.78 7.80 8.12
N LEU A 37 -2.86 8.46 7.44
CA LEU A 37 -1.84 7.82 6.60
C LEU A 37 -0.86 6.98 7.42
N ASN A 38 -0.50 7.42 8.62
CA ASN A 38 0.36 6.64 9.53
C ASN A 38 -0.26 5.31 9.95
N ARG A 39 -1.58 5.10 9.81
CA ARG A 39 -2.21 3.79 10.05
C ARG A 39 -1.76 2.73 9.04
N LEU A 40 -1.23 3.14 7.89
CA LEU A 40 -0.70 2.26 6.83
C LEU A 40 0.75 1.85 7.08
N ALA A 41 1.47 2.56 7.96
CA ALA A 41 2.88 2.30 8.21
C ALA A 41 3.12 0.84 8.63
N GLY A 42 3.98 0.15 7.89
CA GLY A 42 4.33 -1.26 8.14
C GLY A 42 3.19 -2.26 7.94
N LYS A 43 2.07 -1.87 7.31
CA LYS A 43 0.93 -2.78 7.09
C LYS A 43 0.99 -3.55 5.78
N ILE A 44 1.65 -2.99 4.77
CA ILE A 44 1.76 -3.54 3.43
C ILE A 44 3.10 -4.27 3.32
N SER A 45 3.06 -5.60 3.17
CA SER A 45 4.26 -6.38 2.84
C SER A 45 4.59 -6.26 1.35
N GLU A 46 5.83 -6.63 0.98
CA GLU A 46 6.23 -6.70 -0.43
C GLU A 46 5.34 -7.64 -1.25
N SER A 47 5.01 -8.81 -0.70
CA SER A 47 4.12 -9.78 -1.36
C SER A 47 2.72 -9.22 -1.59
N GLU A 48 2.16 -8.49 -0.62
CA GLU A 48 0.86 -7.84 -0.75
C GLU A 48 0.87 -6.73 -1.80
N MET A 49 1.95 -5.94 -1.85
CA MET A 49 2.11 -4.90 -2.87
C MET A 49 2.24 -5.53 -4.27
N GLN A 50 2.98 -6.62 -4.41
CA GLN A 50 3.11 -7.36 -5.67
C GLN A 50 1.77 -7.93 -6.14
N GLU A 51 0.98 -8.52 -5.25
CA GLU A 51 -0.35 -9.03 -5.55
C GLU A 51 -1.29 -7.91 -6.01
N MET A 52 -1.35 -6.79 -5.28
CA MET A 52 -2.17 -5.64 -5.70
C MET A 52 -1.73 -5.06 -7.05
N ASN A 53 -0.42 -4.96 -7.30
CA ASN A 53 0.11 -4.51 -8.59
C ASN A 53 -0.24 -5.49 -9.72
N TYR A 54 -0.27 -6.80 -9.45
CA TYR A 54 -0.69 -7.81 -10.43
C TYR A 54 -2.17 -7.67 -10.79
N GLU A 55 -3.03 -7.46 -9.79
CA GLU A 55 -4.46 -7.23 -9.99
C GLU A 55 -4.73 -6.01 -10.90
N VAL A 56 -3.98 -4.93 -10.71
CA VAL A 56 -4.14 -3.71 -11.53
C VAL A 56 -3.51 -3.87 -12.91
N ASN A 57 -2.24 -4.27 -12.97
CA ASN A 57 -1.47 -4.22 -14.22
C ASN A 57 -1.82 -5.35 -15.18
N VAL A 58 -2.06 -6.56 -14.65
CA VAL A 58 -2.31 -7.77 -15.44
C VAL A 58 -3.80 -8.06 -15.54
N GLN A 59 -4.51 -8.09 -14.40
CA GLN A 59 -5.94 -8.40 -14.39
C GLN A 59 -6.83 -7.19 -14.75
N LYS A 60 -6.23 -6.01 -14.94
CA LYS A 60 -6.92 -4.76 -15.32
C LYS A 60 -8.03 -4.35 -14.36
N LYS A 61 -7.91 -4.72 -13.07
CA LYS A 61 -8.80 -4.20 -12.04
C LYS A 61 -8.53 -2.71 -11.81
N LEU A 62 -9.55 -1.99 -11.39
CA LEU A 62 -9.41 -0.59 -11.04
C LEU A 62 -8.62 -0.46 -9.72
N ALA A 63 -7.64 0.44 -9.70
CA ALA A 63 -6.73 0.59 -8.56
C ALA A 63 -7.44 1.06 -7.28
N ASP A 64 -8.50 1.86 -7.40
CA ASP A 64 -9.34 2.31 -6.29
C ASP A 64 -10.11 1.14 -5.66
N VAL A 65 -10.64 0.23 -6.47
CA VAL A 65 -11.33 -0.98 -5.99
C VAL A 65 -10.35 -1.90 -5.26
N VAL A 66 -9.16 -2.15 -5.82
CA VAL A 66 -8.12 -2.98 -5.19
C VAL A 66 -7.66 -2.36 -3.86
N ALA A 67 -7.40 -1.05 -3.86
CA ALA A 67 -7.02 -0.33 -2.64
C ALA A 67 -8.12 -0.38 -1.57
N HIS A 68 -9.38 -0.14 -1.94
CA HIS A 68 -10.51 -0.21 -1.01
C HIS A 68 -10.63 -1.62 -0.41
N GLN A 69 -10.59 -2.67 -1.23
CA GLN A 69 -10.65 -4.06 -0.77
C GLN A 69 -9.51 -4.39 0.19
N TYR A 70 -8.29 -3.95 -0.10
CA TYR A 70 -7.15 -4.11 0.80
C TYR A 70 -7.40 -3.44 2.15
N LEU A 71 -7.83 -2.17 2.15
CA LEU A 71 -8.09 -1.41 3.37
C LEU A 71 -9.21 -2.04 4.22
N VAL A 72 -10.27 -2.56 3.60
CA VAL A 72 -11.34 -3.28 4.28
C VAL A 72 -10.83 -4.61 4.85
N LYS A 73 -10.09 -5.40 4.06
CA LYS A 73 -9.49 -6.67 4.49
C LYS A 73 -8.54 -6.49 5.68
N LYS A 74 -7.80 -5.38 5.73
CA LYS A 74 -6.92 -5.03 6.85
C LYS A 74 -7.61 -4.35 8.03
N GLY A 75 -8.93 -4.13 7.97
CA GLY A 75 -9.69 -3.43 9.01
C GLY A 75 -9.32 -1.95 9.15
N LEU A 76 -8.67 -1.37 8.14
CA LEU A 76 -8.27 0.03 8.11
C LEU A 76 -9.41 0.95 7.64
N LEU A 77 -10.35 0.38 6.90
CA LEU A 77 -11.59 1.01 6.48
C LEU A 77 -12.77 0.09 6.85
N LYS A 78 -13.91 0.66 7.21
CA LYS A 78 -15.14 -0.14 7.32
C LYS A 78 -15.57 -0.53 5.91
N GLY A 79 -15.94 -1.79 5.70
CA GLY A 79 -16.59 -2.19 4.47
C GLY A 79 -17.89 -1.40 4.29
N ASP A 80 -18.32 -1.21 3.05
CA ASP A 80 -19.60 -0.58 2.74
C ASP A 80 -20.70 -1.37 3.46
N GLY A 81 -21.16 -0.80 4.57
CA GLY A 81 -22.20 -1.40 5.40
C GLY A 81 -23.50 -1.47 4.59
N LYS A 82 -23.94 -2.69 4.34
CA LYS A 82 -25.28 -3.05 4.78
C LYS A 82 -25.21 -3.51 6.22
#